data_AF-A0A7W6KB92-F1
#
_entry.id   AF-A0A7W6KB92-F1
#
_cell.length_a   1.000
_cell.length_b   1.000
_cell.length_c   1.000
_cell.angle_alpha   90.00
_cell.angle_beta   90.00
_cell.angle_gamma   90.00
#
_symmetry.space_group_name_H-M   'P 1'
#
loop_
_entity.id
_entity.type
_entity.pdbx_description
1 polymer ?
#
loop_
_entity_poly.entity_id
_entity_poly.type
_entity_poly.pdbx_seq_one_letter_code
_entity_poly.pdbx_strand_id
1 'polypeptide(L)'
;MMTKPITIAGKPLSRFYQLPLEKGSRVLKLAVLDQAAGGLHNTFGVGKKPEPLAITSLSFDQGLLIVTVKLEGEEARVYIGVEYDCLLVSCSVDTDETYLGHYAYLTLRAMMRSGYCDFREYYWPACFALGNKRSGYVDVVKKPGGFTITLKKKFSGLFRPGDDLPDVTERTVVPRERVLDKHVMARLAPISIGYCFANTDLQHFHSNHYPFLIPYVFAATAYLKTVKSFKRFVLNPHDVDGISLSPQQEELNSICFAMKQIAAIRFSANSHLPETAAKINAINDANQLVLFKLWNKALPLLMQQRFTHYFYTYGLRNVSGKPVMRDMKLVEFAMEVPVLSFILKDEGDYYELLLKLRVKGKLLELNTDQPGLFLVCERSKPYLWYLLEAEMDYKLVWFFSRVNFRVQVPKGYYREFFERFVEGVGKWYEVKRG
;
A
#
# COMPACT_ATOMS: atom_id res chain seq x y z
N MET A 1 23.83 11.16 34.28
CA MET A 1 22.69 10.52 34.99
C MET A 1 22.34 9.24 34.25
N MET A 2 22.61 8.07 34.82
CA MET A 2 22.22 6.79 34.22
C MET A 2 20.71 6.61 34.36
N THR A 3 19.99 6.53 33.23
CA THR A 3 18.57 6.17 33.17
C THR A 3 18.37 4.82 33.85
N LYS A 4 17.52 4.76 34.90
CA LYS A 4 17.12 3.49 35.53
C LYS A 4 16.60 2.53 34.45
N PRO A 5 17.04 1.26 34.40
CA PRO A 5 16.55 0.31 33.41
C PRO A 5 15.04 0.11 33.57
N ILE A 6 14.30 0.10 32.45
CA ILE A 6 12.86 -0.19 32.47
C ILE A 6 12.69 -1.61 32.98
N THR A 7 12.09 -1.74 34.15
CA THR A 7 11.66 -3.03 34.68
C THR A 7 10.19 -3.24 34.38
N ILE A 8 9.85 -4.25 33.59
CA ILE A 8 8.48 -4.72 33.40
C ILE A 8 8.31 -5.95 34.28
N ALA A 9 7.33 -5.91 35.20
CA ALA A 9 7.17 -6.93 36.25
C ALA A 9 8.46 -7.21 37.06
N GLY A 10 9.30 -6.17 37.28
CA GLY A 10 10.54 -6.29 38.05
C GLY A 10 11.75 -6.81 37.24
N LYS A 11 11.60 -7.13 35.95
CA LYS A 11 12.70 -7.59 35.08
C LYS A 11 13.09 -6.51 34.05
N PRO A 12 14.39 -6.19 33.88
CA PRO A 12 14.82 -5.30 32.81
C PRO A 12 14.54 -5.92 31.42
N LEU A 13 14.29 -5.10 30.40
CA LEU A 13 14.10 -5.57 29.01
C LEU A 13 15.25 -6.47 28.51
N SER A 14 16.47 -6.25 29.00
CA SER A 14 17.64 -7.10 28.68
C SER A 14 17.53 -8.54 29.19
N ARG A 15 16.56 -8.85 30.05
CA ARG A 15 16.26 -10.20 30.58
C ARG A 15 15.05 -10.84 29.91
N PHE A 16 14.57 -10.28 28.81
CA PHE A 16 13.53 -10.89 28.00
C PHE A 16 14.17 -11.92 27.07
N TYR A 17 13.49 -13.04 26.87
CA TYR A 17 13.87 -14.04 25.88
C TYR A 17 13.80 -13.40 24.48
N GLN A 18 14.87 -13.52 23.70
CA GLN A 18 14.91 -13.00 22.33
C GLN A 18 14.52 -14.10 21.34
N LEU A 19 13.29 -14.02 20.84
CA LEU A 19 12.80 -14.95 19.83
C LEU A 19 13.00 -14.32 18.43
N PRO A 20 13.84 -14.89 17.56
CA PRO A 20 14.12 -14.29 16.26
C PRO A 20 12.87 -14.26 15.37
N LEU A 21 12.73 -13.17 14.61
CA LEU A 21 11.74 -13.04 13.55
C LEU A 21 12.37 -13.39 12.20
N GLU A 22 11.53 -13.65 11.21
CA GLU A 22 12.02 -13.76 9.84
C GLU A 22 12.65 -12.43 9.39
N LYS A 23 13.87 -12.48 8.85
CA LYS A 23 14.65 -11.29 8.52
C LYS A 23 13.85 -10.33 7.63
N GLY A 24 13.73 -9.08 8.07
CA GLY A 24 13.00 -8.03 7.35
C GLY A 24 11.47 -8.14 7.46
N SER A 25 10.94 -9.03 8.30
CA SER A 25 9.51 -9.18 8.55
C SER A 25 9.21 -9.01 10.05
N ARG A 26 7.92 -8.95 10.39
CA ARG A 26 7.42 -9.01 11.78
C ARG A 26 6.64 -10.29 12.03
N VAL A 27 6.93 -11.30 11.23
CA VAL A 27 6.22 -12.57 11.21
C VAL A 27 7.01 -13.60 11.99
N LEU A 28 6.37 -14.16 13.01
CA LEU A 28 6.85 -15.37 13.68
C LEU A 28 6.21 -16.57 13.00
N LYS A 29 7.03 -17.55 12.58
CA LYS A 29 6.56 -18.84 12.06
C LYS A 29 6.58 -19.88 13.18
N LEU A 30 5.63 -20.82 13.16
CA LEU A 30 5.52 -21.89 14.14
C LEU A 30 6.81 -22.72 14.23
N ALA A 31 7.45 -23.03 13.09
CA ALA A 31 8.71 -23.77 13.05
C ALA A 31 9.84 -23.06 13.84
N VAL A 32 9.91 -21.73 13.79
CA VAL A 32 10.90 -20.94 14.53
C VAL A 32 10.60 -20.99 16.03
N LEU A 33 9.32 -20.87 16.41
CA LEU A 33 8.91 -21.02 17.80
C LEU A 33 9.24 -22.43 18.34
N ASP A 34 8.89 -23.48 17.61
CA ASP A 34 9.10 -24.86 18.03
C ASP A 34 10.59 -25.21 18.14
N GLN A 35 11.42 -24.68 17.25
CA GLN A 35 12.87 -24.80 17.32
C GLN A 35 13.44 -24.07 18.55
N ALA A 36 13.04 -22.81 18.78
CA ALA A 36 13.48 -22.01 19.91
C ALA A 36 13.04 -22.62 21.26
N ALA A 37 11.89 -23.30 21.27
CA ALA A 37 11.35 -24.00 22.42
C ALA A 37 12.03 -25.36 22.70
N GLY A 38 13.09 -25.74 21.96
CA GLY A 38 13.94 -26.88 22.31
C GLY A 38 13.21 -28.23 22.43
N GLY A 39 12.09 -28.42 21.73
CA GLY A 39 11.29 -29.64 21.84
C GLY A 39 10.32 -29.69 23.03
N LEU A 40 9.97 -28.55 23.64
CA LEU A 40 8.81 -28.41 24.57
C LEU A 40 7.55 -29.09 23.99
N HIS A 41 7.35 -29.03 22.67
CA HIS A 41 6.27 -29.76 21.97
C HIS A 41 6.25 -31.29 22.25
N ASN A 42 7.42 -31.93 22.38
CA ASN A 42 7.56 -33.37 22.57
C ASN A 42 7.60 -33.79 24.05
N THR A 43 7.94 -32.88 24.97
CA THR A 43 8.01 -33.18 26.40
C THR A 43 6.64 -33.22 27.07
N PHE A 44 5.63 -32.55 26.51
CA PHE A 44 4.28 -32.51 27.09
C PHE A 44 3.26 -33.41 26.38
N GLY A 45 3.73 -34.28 25.48
CA GLY A 45 2.91 -35.22 24.71
C GLY A 45 2.60 -36.56 25.38
N VAL A 46 2.71 -36.68 26.71
CA VAL A 46 2.47 -37.95 27.42
C VAL A 46 1.44 -37.76 28.55
N GLY A 47 0.21 -38.23 28.31
CA GLY A 47 -0.62 -38.83 29.37
C GLY A 47 -2.02 -38.24 29.65
N LYS A 48 -2.28 -36.94 29.46
CA LYS A 48 -3.62 -36.34 29.65
C LYS A 48 -3.83 -35.19 28.65
N LYS A 49 -5.05 -35.01 28.13
CA LYS A 49 -5.40 -33.81 27.36
C LYS A 49 -5.20 -32.61 28.30
N PRO A 50 -4.20 -31.74 28.09
CA PRO A 50 -4.05 -30.55 28.90
C PRO A 50 -5.30 -29.68 28.70
N GLU A 51 -5.73 -28.97 29.74
CA GLU A 51 -6.73 -27.93 29.54
C GLU A 51 -6.20 -26.93 28.50
N PRO A 52 -7.02 -26.51 27.52
CA PRO A 52 -6.57 -25.56 26.53
C PRO A 52 -6.26 -24.22 27.20
N LEU A 53 -5.07 -23.68 26.94
CA LEU A 53 -4.72 -22.32 27.36
C LEU A 53 -5.78 -21.33 26.89
N ALA A 54 -6.41 -20.64 27.83
CA ALA A 54 -7.43 -19.63 27.56
C ALA A 54 -6.81 -18.23 27.62
N ILE A 55 -6.85 -17.49 26.51
CA ILE A 55 -6.53 -16.06 26.52
C ILE A 55 -7.71 -15.31 27.14
N THR A 56 -7.51 -14.72 28.32
CA THR A 56 -8.57 -14.05 29.09
C THR A 56 -8.64 -12.56 28.80
N SER A 57 -7.51 -11.91 28.46
CA SER A 57 -7.49 -10.51 28.05
C SER A 57 -6.25 -10.15 27.23
N LEU A 58 -6.40 -9.11 26.41
CA LEU A 58 -5.34 -8.47 25.64
C LEU A 58 -5.28 -6.99 25.99
N SER A 59 -4.07 -6.48 26.23
CA SER A 59 -3.85 -5.06 26.43
C SER A 59 -2.51 -4.62 25.85
N PHE A 60 -2.36 -3.31 25.67
CA PHE A 60 -1.13 -2.72 25.17
C PHE A 60 -0.73 -1.57 26.06
N ASP A 61 0.45 -1.67 26.67
CA ASP A 61 0.98 -0.66 27.57
C ASP A 61 2.49 -0.52 27.36
N GLN A 62 2.98 0.72 27.34
CA GLN A 62 4.41 1.04 27.20
C GLN A 62 5.12 0.33 26.03
N GLY A 63 4.43 0.12 24.90
CA GLY A 63 5.02 -0.56 23.73
C GLY A 63 5.01 -2.09 23.79
N LEU A 64 4.37 -2.67 24.81
CA LEU A 64 4.26 -4.11 24.99
C LEU A 64 2.82 -4.57 24.76
N LEU A 65 2.69 -5.64 24.00
CA LEU A 65 1.51 -6.47 24.03
C LEU A 65 1.53 -7.31 25.31
N ILE A 66 0.49 -7.18 26.13
CA ILE A 66 0.30 -7.94 27.36
C ILE A 66 -0.87 -8.89 27.13
N VAL A 67 -0.57 -10.18 27.18
CA VAL A 67 -1.54 -11.26 27.04
C VAL A 67 -1.72 -11.92 28.39
N THR A 68 -2.93 -11.83 28.95
CA THR A 68 -3.28 -12.56 30.17
C THR A 68 -3.88 -13.89 29.76
N VAL A 69 -3.34 -14.96 30.33
CA VAL A 69 -3.71 -16.33 30.01
C VAL A 69 -4.03 -17.12 31.26
N LYS A 70 -4.94 -18.09 31.12
CA LYS A 70 -5.29 -19.03 32.17
C LYS A 70 -5.02 -20.45 31.71
N LEU A 71 -4.31 -21.21 32.53
CA LEU A 71 -4.00 -22.63 32.32
C LEU A 71 -4.20 -23.37 33.64
N GLU A 72 -5.00 -24.44 33.66
CA GLU A 72 -5.21 -25.28 34.86
C GLU A 72 -5.62 -24.50 36.13
N GLY A 73 -6.35 -23.39 35.96
CA GLY A 73 -6.78 -22.55 37.07
C GLY A 73 -5.84 -21.39 37.41
N GLU A 74 -4.57 -21.44 36.98
CA GLU A 74 -3.56 -20.42 37.23
C GLU A 74 -3.57 -19.33 36.16
N GLU A 75 -3.41 -18.07 36.59
CA GLU A 75 -3.32 -16.92 35.70
C GLU A 75 -1.86 -16.47 35.55
N ALA A 76 -1.43 -16.29 34.30
CA ALA A 76 -0.12 -15.77 33.96
C ALA A 76 -0.23 -14.59 32.99
N ARG A 77 0.77 -13.70 33.01
CA ARG A 77 0.89 -12.60 32.06
C ARG A 77 2.12 -12.82 31.19
N VAL A 78 1.90 -12.82 29.88
CA VAL A 78 2.95 -12.87 28.86
C VAL A 78 3.11 -11.47 28.28
N TYR A 79 4.34 -10.97 28.32
CA TYR A 79 4.74 -9.65 27.82
C TYR A 79 5.50 -9.85 26.52
N ILE A 80 5.07 -9.19 25.45
CA ILE A 80 5.64 -9.28 24.12
C ILE A 80 5.99 -7.87 23.64
N GLY A 81 7.28 -7.59 23.56
CA GLY A 81 7.83 -6.44 22.86
C GLY A 81 8.20 -6.85 21.43
N VAL A 82 7.88 -6.01 20.46
CA VAL A 82 8.25 -6.25 19.06
C VAL A 82 9.39 -5.32 18.70
N GLU A 83 10.54 -5.91 18.37
CA GLU A 83 11.72 -5.20 17.90
C GLU A 83 11.88 -5.36 16.38
N TYR A 84 12.94 -4.77 15.83
CA TYR A 84 13.20 -4.79 14.39
C TYR A 84 13.37 -6.22 13.82
N ASP A 85 14.04 -7.10 14.55
CA ASP A 85 14.45 -8.44 14.11
C ASP A 85 14.08 -9.57 15.08
N CYS A 86 13.50 -9.26 16.22
CA CYS A 86 13.12 -10.24 17.23
C CYS A 86 11.86 -9.82 18.01
N LEU A 87 11.27 -10.79 18.70
CA LEU A 87 10.32 -10.56 19.78
C LEU A 87 11.07 -10.66 21.11
N LEU A 88 10.87 -9.65 21.96
CA LEU A 88 11.23 -9.69 23.35
C LEU A 88 10.08 -10.33 24.12
N VAL A 89 10.28 -11.53 24.65
CA VAL A 89 9.25 -12.29 25.33
C VAL A 89 9.58 -12.46 26.81
N SER A 90 8.63 -12.18 27.68
CA SER A 90 8.74 -12.49 29.11
C SER A 90 7.42 -13.00 29.65
N CYS A 91 7.48 -13.73 30.76
CA CYS A 91 6.33 -14.24 31.47
C CYS A 91 6.48 -13.94 32.97
N SER A 92 5.35 -13.71 33.64
CA SER A 92 5.29 -13.55 35.09
C SER A 92 5.69 -14.80 35.88
N VAL A 93 5.77 -15.97 35.24
CA VAL A 93 6.04 -17.26 35.88
C VAL A 93 7.47 -17.74 35.56
N ASP A 94 7.71 -18.26 34.36
CA ASP A 94 8.84 -19.16 34.08
C ASP A 94 9.62 -18.82 32.80
N THR A 95 9.72 -17.55 32.41
CA THR A 95 10.52 -17.11 31.24
C THR A 95 11.66 -16.17 31.65
N ASP A 96 12.86 -16.42 31.12
CA ASP A 96 14.07 -15.59 31.30
C ASP A 96 14.83 -15.39 29.98
N GLU A 97 15.99 -14.72 30.02
CA GLU A 97 16.80 -14.46 28.82
C GLU A 97 17.25 -15.70 28.03
N THR A 98 17.28 -16.88 28.66
CA THR A 98 17.81 -18.12 28.09
C THR A 98 16.74 -19.19 27.83
N TYR A 99 15.58 -19.07 28.47
CA TYR A 99 14.54 -20.07 28.45
C TYR A 99 13.15 -19.48 28.17
N LEU A 100 12.49 -20.02 27.15
CA LEU A 100 11.10 -19.71 26.83
C LEU A 100 10.15 -20.60 27.63
N GLY A 101 9.51 -20.01 28.64
CA GLY A 101 8.60 -20.71 29.55
C GLY A 101 7.33 -21.28 28.91
N HIS A 102 6.68 -22.20 29.61
CA HIS A 102 5.54 -22.96 29.10
C HIS A 102 4.36 -22.06 28.71
N TYR A 103 4.03 -21.10 29.59
CA TYR A 103 2.96 -20.13 29.35
C TYR A 103 3.25 -19.24 28.12
N ALA A 104 4.50 -18.78 27.97
CA ALA A 104 4.89 -17.95 26.83
C ALA A 104 4.83 -18.72 25.51
N TYR A 105 5.36 -19.94 25.48
CA TYR A 105 5.30 -20.83 24.31
C TYR A 105 3.85 -21.11 23.88
N LEU A 106 2.99 -21.57 24.81
CA LEU A 106 1.60 -21.89 24.50
C LEU A 106 0.81 -20.66 24.05
N THR A 107 1.09 -19.48 24.63
CA THR A 107 0.47 -18.22 24.23
C THR A 107 0.80 -17.88 22.79
N LEU A 108 2.09 -17.89 22.42
CA LEU A 108 2.53 -17.60 21.05
C LEU A 108 1.97 -18.64 20.07
N ARG A 109 1.97 -19.93 20.45
CA ARG A 109 1.37 -21.00 19.64
C ARG A 109 -0.13 -20.79 19.43
N ALA A 110 -0.87 -20.41 20.47
CA ALA A 110 -2.31 -20.14 20.38
C ALA A 110 -2.63 -18.94 19.47
N MET A 111 -1.76 -17.94 19.41
CA MET A 111 -1.85 -16.81 18.48
C MET A 111 -1.58 -17.22 17.02
N MET A 112 -0.83 -18.31 16.79
CA MET A 112 -0.44 -18.81 15.47
C MET A 112 -1.35 -19.92 14.93
N ARG A 113 -2.68 -19.74 14.94
CA ARG A 113 -3.63 -20.77 14.45
C ARG A 113 -3.38 -21.19 13.00
N SER A 114 -2.84 -20.29 12.18
CA SER A 114 -2.51 -20.53 10.77
C SER A 114 -1.05 -20.93 10.54
N GLY A 115 -0.29 -21.27 11.60
CA GLY A 115 1.13 -21.61 11.53
C GLY A 115 2.10 -20.42 11.52
N TYR A 116 1.59 -19.20 11.60
CA TYR A 116 2.37 -17.96 11.77
C TYR A 116 1.51 -16.87 12.44
N CYS A 117 2.15 -15.81 12.93
CA CYS A 117 1.49 -14.59 13.41
C CYS A 117 2.30 -13.36 12.98
N ASP A 118 1.62 -12.34 12.45
CA ASP A 118 2.22 -11.05 12.10
C ASP A 118 2.04 -10.06 13.26
N PHE A 119 3.15 -9.59 13.82
CA PHE A 119 3.20 -8.67 14.95
C PHE A 119 3.32 -7.20 14.52
N ARG A 120 3.20 -6.87 13.23
CA ARG A 120 3.37 -5.51 12.68
C ARG A 120 2.48 -4.46 13.33
N GLU A 121 1.26 -4.83 13.76
CA GLU A 121 0.34 -3.90 14.43
C GLU A 121 0.86 -3.43 15.81
N TYR A 122 1.70 -4.24 16.46
CA TYR A 122 2.26 -3.98 17.78
C TYR A 122 3.65 -3.34 17.74
N TYR A 123 4.25 -3.21 16.54
CA TYR A 123 5.60 -2.68 16.35
C TYR A 123 5.65 -1.15 16.40
N TRP A 124 6.14 -0.60 17.51
CA TRP A 124 6.21 0.87 17.78
C TRP A 124 7.44 1.30 18.62
N PRO A 125 8.68 0.99 18.21
CA PRO A 125 9.85 0.95 19.10
C PRO A 125 10.25 2.29 19.77
N ALA A 126 10.06 3.44 19.13
CA ALA A 126 10.35 4.79 19.69
C ALA A 126 9.08 5.61 19.99
N CYS A 127 7.91 4.98 19.94
CA CYS A 127 6.68 5.68 20.30
C CYS A 127 6.49 5.78 21.81
N PHE A 128 7.13 4.90 22.58
CA PHE A 128 7.00 4.81 24.03
C PHE A 128 8.33 5.16 24.68
N ALA A 129 8.49 6.40 25.11
CA ALA A 129 9.70 6.84 25.80
C ALA A 129 9.79 6.22 27.21
N LEU A 130 11.02 5.99 27.67
CA LEU A 130 11.38 5.54 29.02
C LEU A 130 10.59 6.31 30.11
N GLY A 131 9.62 5.64 30.74
CA GLY A 131 8.84 6.18 31.87
C GLY A 131 7.52 6.88 31.53
N ASN A 132 7.23 7.13 30.24
CA ASN A 132 5.96 7.72 29.82
C ASN A 132 4.97 6.63 29.39
N LYS A 133 3.82 6.55 30.08
CA LYS A 133 2.71 5.66 29.71
C LYS A 133 2.00 6.06 28.40
N ARG A 134 2.19 7.30 27.93
CA ARG A 134 1.51 7.82 26.75
C ARG A 134 2.51 8.12 25.64
N SER A 135 2.24 7.59 24.46
CA SER A 135 3.01 7.92 23.26
C SER A 135 2.72 9.35 22.81
N GLY A 136 3.74 10.02 22.26
CA GLY A 136 3.58 11.27 21.51
C GLY A 136 2.94 11.09 20.13
N TYR A 137 2.94 9.86 19.60
CA TYR A 137 2.67 9.57 18.18
C TYR A 137 1.40 8.75 17.95
N VAL A 138 1.12 7.78 18.82
CA VAL A 138 -0.04 6.87 18.71
C VAL A 138 -0.99 7.00 19.89
N ASP A 139 -2.24 6.66 19.65
CA ASP A 139 -3.29 6.45 20.65
C ASP A 139 -3.60 4.95 20.74
N VAL A 140 -3.78 4.46 21.97
CA VAL A 140 -4.23 3.09 22.26
C VAL A 140 -5.68 3.17 22.72
N VAL A 141 -6.61 2.75 21.85
CA VAL A 141 -8.05 2.81 22.11
C VAL A 141 -8.54 1.43 22.53
N LYS A 142 -9.06 1.32 23.77
CA LYS A 142 -9.71 0.09 24.24
C LYS A 142 -11.03 -0.12 23.51
N LYS A 143 -11.30 -1.36 23.10
CA LYS A 143 -12.55 -1.79 22.46
C LYS A 143 -13.07 -3.06 23.15
N PRO A 144 -14.37 -3.38 23.04
CA PRO A 144 -14.86 -4.70 23.44
C PRO A 144 -14.04 -5.79 22.73
N GLY A 145 -13.44 -6.70 23.50
CA GLY A 145 -12.61 -7.79 22.96
C GLY A 145 -11.13 -7.44 22.70
N GLY A 146 -10.64 -6.23 23.01
CA GLY A 146 -9.21 -5.90 22.89
C GLY A 146 -8.89 -4.41 22.82
N PHE A 147 -7.97 -4.05 21.93
CA PHE A 147 -7.55 -2.67 21.70
C PHE A 147 -7.26 -2.42 20.22
N THR A 148 -7.12 -1.15 19.85
CA THR A 148 -6.61 -0.74 18.54
C THR A 148 -5.57 0.36 18.75
N ILE A 149 -4.45 0.28 18.02
CA ILE A 149 -3.43 1.33 18.01
C ILE A 149 -3.64 2.16 16.75
N THR A 150 -3.81 3.47 16.91
CA THR A 150 -4.02 4.40 15.80
C THR A 150 -3.06 5.57 15.90
N LEU A 151 -2.59 6.10 14.77
CA LEU A 151 -1.82 7.35 14.76
C LEU A 151 -2.68 8.50 15.31
N LYS A 152 -2.06 9.39 16.08
CA LYS A 152 -2.73 10.65 16.49
C LYS A 152 -3.00 11.51 15.26
N LYS A 153 -4.05 12.34 15.31
CA LYS A 153 -4.56 13.15 14.18
C LYS A 153 -3.50 13.92 13.37
N LYS A 154 -2.42 14.40 14.01
CA LYS A 154 -1.35 15.15 13.32
C LYS A 154 -0.41 14.27 12.49
N PHE A 155 -0.45 12.95 12.70
CA PHE A 155 0.36 11.99 11.98
C PHE A 155 -0.49 11.23 10.96
N SER A 156 0.03 11.09 9.74
CA SER A 156 -0.61 10.32 8.66
C SER A 156 0.29 9.26 8.05
N GLY A 157 1.57 9.22 8.44
CA GLY A 157 2.57 8.31 7.87
C GLY A 157 3.82 8.23 8.72
N LEU A 158 3.69 7.71 9.94
CA LEU A 158 4.84 7.52 10.81
C LEU A 158 5.69 6.34 10.32
N PHE A 159 6.91 6.61 9.88
CA PHE A 159 7.87 5.60 9.49
C PHE A 159 8.37 4.81 10.69
N ARG A 160 8.45 3.50 10.54
CA ARG A 160 9.06 2.59 11.51
C ARG A 160 10.22 1.84 10.84
N PRO A 161 11.28 1.50 11.58
CA PRO A 161 12.42 0.78 11.00
C PRO A 161 11.96 -0.49 10.27
N GLY A 162 12.37 -0.61 9.01
CA GLY A 162 12.02 -1.67 8.07
C GLY A 162 10.57 -1.70 7.58
N ASP A 163 9.81 -0.60 7.71
CA ASP A 163 8.75 -0.35 6.75
C ASP A 163 9.36 -0.25 5.34
N ASP A 164 8.67 -0.82 4.34
CA ASP A 164 9.14 -0.83 2.95
C ASP A 164 9.18 0.58 2.37
N LEU A 165 10.32 0.96 1.80
CA LEU A 165 10.50 2.20 1.06
C LEU A 165 10.59 1.90 -0.44
N PRO A 166 10.09 2.79 -1.31
CA PRO A 166 10.28 2.66 -2.75
C PRO A 166 11.77 2.60 -3.11
N ASP A 167 12.12 1.78 -4.10
CA ASP A 167 13.47 1.78 -4.65
C ASP A 167 13.74 3.10 -5.40
N VAL A 168 14.87 3.73 -5.08
CA VAL A 168 15.31 5.03 -5.60
C VAL A 168 16.69 4.95 -6.26
N THR A 169 17.04 3.77 -6.78
CA THR A 169 18.31 3.50 -7.46
C THR A 169 18.45 4.23 -8.79
N GLU A 170 17.53 4.02 -9.74
CA GLU A 170 17.62 4.56 -11.10
C GLU A 170 16.30 5.13 -11.62
N ARG A 171 16.36 6.34 -12.17
CA ARG A 171 15.20 6.99 -12.78
C ARG A 171 15.19 6.81 -14.30
N THR A 172 14.51 5.76 -14.74
CA THR A 172 14.34 5.46 -16.17
C THR A 172 13.04 6.07 -16.70
N VAL A 173 13.17 7.10 -17.53
CA VAL A 173 12.04 7.72 -18.22
C VAL A 173 11.51 6.80 -19.33
N VAL A 174 10.20 6.65 -19.39
CA VAL A 174 9.55 5.92 -20.49
C VAL A 174 9.32 6.89 -21.65
N PRO A 175 9.84 6.61 -22.86
CA PRO A 175 9.62 7.46 -24.01
C PRO A 175 8.13 7.66 -24.30
N ARG A 176 7.74 8.90 -24.55
CA ARG A 176 6.40 9.30 -24.96
C ARG A 176 6.52 10.13 -26.23
N GLU A 177 5.84 9.68 -27.29
CA GLU A 177 5.80 10.45 -28.53
C GLU A 177 5.13 11.80 -28.27
N ARG A 178 5.81 12.87 -28.69
CA ARG A 178 5.22 14.21 -28.63
C ARG A 178 4.27 14.35 -29.82
N VAL A 179 3.06 14.81 -29.54
CA VAL A 179 2.12 15.19 -30.58
C VAL A 179 2.69 16.41 -31.31
N LEU A 180 3.37 16.18 -32.45
CA LEU A 180 3.87 17.22 -33.35
C LEU A 180 2.69 17.72 -34.20
N ASP A 181 2.04 18.79 -33.75
CA ASP A 181 1.08 19.65 -34.46
C ASP A 181 -0.14 19.03 -35.18
N LYS A 182 -1.31 19.65 -34.91
CA LYS A 182 -2.60 19.56 -35.64
C LYS A 182 -2.92 18.21 -36.29
N HIS A 183 -2.93 17.12 -35.52
CA HIS A 183 -3.60 15.92 -35.98
C HIS A 183 -5.11 16.19 -36.15
N VAL A 184 -5.62 15.77 -37.31
CA VAL A 184 -7.03 15.86 -37.66
C VAL A 184 -7.80 15.01 -36.65
N MET A 185 -8.58 15.67 -35.78
CA MET A 185 -9.50 15.00 -34.88
C MET A 185 -10.31 13.94 -35.63
N ALA A 186 -10.43 12.75 -35.05
CA ALA A 186 -11.18 11.66 -35.66
C ALA A 186 -12.58 12.15 -36.10
N ARG A 187 -12.94 11.84 -37.36
CA ARG A 187 -14.25 12.23 -37.91
C ARG A 187 -15.36 11.55 -37.11
N LEU A 188 -16.34 12.35 -36.69
CA LEU A 188 -17.48 11.85 -35.93
C LEU A 188 -18.54 11.28 -36.87
N ALA A 189 -19.07 10.13 -36.48
CA ALA A 189 -20.27 9.53 -37.05
C ALA A 189 -21.38 9.46 -35.99
N PRO A 190 -22.66 9.33 -36.38
CA PRO A 190 -23.78 9.20 -35.44
C PRO A 190 -23.60 8.05 -34.44
N ILE A 191 -22.93 6.96 -34.87
CA ILE A 191 -22.45 5.89 -34.01
C ILE A 191 -20.94 5.81 -34.18
N SER A 192 -20.20 5.86 -33.08
CA SER A 192 -18.73 5.84 -33.11
C SER A 192 -18.17 5.29 -31.79
N ILE A 193 -16.85 5.29 -31.67
CA ILE A 193 -16.11 4.78 -30.53
C ILE A 193 -15.55 5.95 -29.70
N GLY A 194 -15.66 5.83 -28.39
CA GLY A 194 -14.97 6.68 -27.42
C GLY A 194 -14.18 5.84 -26.44
N TYR A 195 -13.47 6.49 -25.54
CA TYR A 195 -12.53 5.83 -24.64
C TYR A 195 -12.82 6.16 -23.20
N CYS A 196 -12.61 5.18 -22.34
CA CYS A 196 -12.87 5.34 -20.93
C CYS A 196 -11.63 5.05 -20.12
N PHE A 197 -11.26 5.98 -19.25
CA PHE A 197 -10.32 5.78 -18.18
C PHE A 197 -11.01 5.04 -17.03
N ALA A 198 -10.79 3.73 -16.97
CA ALA A 198 -11.29 2.86 -15.94
C ALA A 198 -10.34 2.91 -14.74
N ASN A 199 -10.82 3.42 -13.62
CA ASN A 199 -10.08 3.48 -12.37
C ASN A 199 -10.89 2.90 -11.21
N THR A 200 -10.20 2.44 -10.16
CA THR A 200 -10.80 1.95 -8.92
C THR A 200 -9.86 2.18 -7.76
N ASP A 201 -10.36 2.10 -6.54
CA ASP A 201 -9.50 2.06 -5.36
C ASP A 201 -8.73 0.74 -5.32
N LEU A 202 -7.40 0.81 -5.41
CA LEU A 202 -6.50 -0.35 -5.44
C LEU A 202 -6.49 -1.17 -4.13
N GLN A 203 -7.08 -0.66 -3.04
CA GLN A 203 -7.08 -1.30 -1.72
C GLN A 203 -8.40 -2.01 -1.37
N HIS A 204 -9.54 -1.59 -1.91
CA HIS A 204 -10.84 -1.90 -1.29
C HIS A 204 -11.76 -2.90 -2.02
N PHE A 205 -11.31 -3.63 -3.07
CA PHE A 205 -12.20 -4.59 -3.78
C PHE A 205 -11.55 -5.92 -4.19
N HIS A 206 -12.33 -7.01 -4.13
CA HIS A 206 -11.93 -8.36 -4.52
C HIS A 206 -11.67 -8.57 -6.02
N SER A 207 -12.11 -7.63 -6.88
CA SER A 207 -11.87 -7.65 -8.35
C SER A 207 -11.09 -6.42 -8.80
N ASN A 208 -10.14 -6.01 -7.98
CA ASN A 208 -9.34 -4.81 -8.20
C ASN A 208 -8.47 -4.92 -9.46
N HIS A 209 -8.20 -3.76 -10.04
CA HIS A 209 -7.39 -3.64 -11.24
C HIS A 209 -6.57 -2.36 -11.19
N TYR A 210 -5.43 -2.36 -11.87
CA TYR A 210 -4.68 -1.16 -12.15
C TYR A 210 -5.45 -0.25 -13.11
N PRO A 211 -5.20 1.06 -13.10
CA PRO A 211 -5.90 2.00 -13.96
C PRO A 211 -5.58 1.71 -15.44
N PHE A 212 -6.60 1.61 -16.28
CA PHE A 212 -6.45 1.24 -17.69
C PHE A 212 -7.49 1.92 -18.60
N LEU A 213 -7.31 1.78 -19.92
CA LEU A 213 -8.25 2.29 -20.90
C LEU A 213 -9.19 1.19 -21.40
N ILE A 214 -10.47 1.52 -21.54
CA ILE A 214 -11.47 0.67 -22.15
C ILE A 214 -12.27 1.44 -23.21
N PRO A 215 -12.36 0.96 -24.47
CA PRO A 215 -13.18 1.60 -25.47
C PRO A 215 -14.66 1.31 -25.24
N TYR A 216 -15.53 2.19 -25.75
CA TYR A 216 -16.97 1.99 -25.75
C TYR A 216 -17.61 2.50 -27.04
N VAL A 217 -18.73 1.90 -27.41
CA VAL A 217 -19.58 2.38 -28.50
C VAL A 217 -20.59 3.38 -27.95
N PHE A 218 -20.75 4.50 -28.65
CA PHE A 218 -21.75 5.50 -28.30
C PHE A 218 -22.56 5.94 -29.52
N ALA A 219 -23.75 6.48 -29.25
CA ALA A 219 -24.50 7.28 -30.20
C ALA A 219 -24.35 8.76 -29.85
N ALA A 220 -23.97 9.57 -30.84
CA ALA A 220 -23.81 11.01 -30.71
C ALA A 220 -25.18 11.73 -30.73
N THR A 221 -25.20 13.00 -30.30
CA THR A 221 -26.32 13.91 -30.58
C THR A 221 -26.37 14.28 -32.07
N ALA A 222 -27.50 14.82 -32.54
CA ALA A 222 -27.67 15.21 -33.95
C ALA A 222 -26.58 16.18 -34.45
N TYR A 223 -26.07 17.03 -33.55
CA TYR A 223 -25.00 17.99 -33.83
C TYR A 223 -23.58 17.43 -33.66
N LEU A 224 -23.45 16.14 -33.32
CA LEU A 224 -22.18 15.45 -33.09
C LEU A 224 -21.28 16.13 -32.02
N LYS A 225 -21.88 16.85 -31.07
CA LYS A 225 -21.12 17.60 -30.04
C LYS A 225 -20.96 16.83 -28.73
N THR A 226 -21.87 15.90 -28.45
CA THR A 226 -21.93 15.20 -27.16
C THR A 226 -22.40 13.76 -27.35
N VAL A 227 -22.12 12.92 -26.35
CA VAL A 227 -22.65 11.56 -26.29
C VAL A 227 -24.13 11.60 -25.88
N LYS A 228 -25.02 11.13 -26.77
CA LYS A 228 -26.46 10.97 -26.47
C LYS A 228 -26.74 9.71 -25.64
N SER A 229 -26.03 8.62 -25.94
CA SER A 229 -26.17 7.37 -25.18
C SER A 229 -24.96 6.46 -25.37
N PHE A 230 -24.53 5.80 -24.30
CA PHE A 230 -23.58 4.70 -24.35
C PHE A 230 -24.31 3.43 -24.79
N LYS A 231 -23.70 2.60 -25.64
CA LYS A 231 -24.30 1.36 -26.16
C LYS A 231 -23.73 0.12 -25.49
N ARG A 232 -22.40 -0.01 -25.48
CA ARG A 232 -21.67 -1.13 -24.88
C ARG A 232 -20.20 -0.77 -24.68
N PHE A 233 -19.54 -1.44 -23.75
CA PHE A 233 -18.08 -1.52 -23.76
C PHE A 233 -17.60 -2.37 -24.94
N VAL A 234 -16.42 -2.05 -25.45
CA VAL A 234 -15.70 -2.82 -26.48
C VAL A 234 -14.69 -3.69 -25.75
N LEU A 235 -15.01 -4.97 -25.61
CA LEU A 235 -14.23 -5.93 -24.85
C LEU A 235 -13.37 -6.82 -25.74
N ASN A 236 -13.75 -6.97 -27.00
CA ASN A 236 -13.08 -7.76 -28.04
C ASN A 236 -13.17 -7.04 -29.41
N PRO A 237 -12.35 -7.43 -30.41
CA PRO A 237 -12.38 -6.83 -31.75
C PRO A 237 -13.75 -6.87 -32.44
N HIS A 238 -14.55 -7.92 -32.24
CA HIS A 238 -15.87 -8.05 -32.85
C HIS A 238 -16.93 -7.07 -32.31
N ASP A 239 -16.68 -6.45 -31.15
CA ASP A 239 -17.67 -5.53 -30.54
C ASP A 239 -17.83 -4.21 -31.34
N VAL A 240 -16.92 -3.95 -32.29
CA VAL A 240 -16.94 -2.79 -33.18
C VAL A 240 -17.29 -3.15 -34.63
N ASP A 241 -17.74 -4.38 -34.89
CA ASP A 241 -18.18 -4.80 -36.23
C ASP A 241 -19.23 -3.82 -36.79
N GLY A 242 -19.00 -3.35 -38.01
CA GLY A 242 -19.85 -2.34 -38.68
C GLY A 242 -19.55 -0.88 -38.31
N ILE A 243 -18.53 -0.61 -37.48
CA ILE A 243 -18.04 0.74 -37.19
C ILE A 243 -16.72 0.96 -37.93
N SER A 244 -16.65 1.98 -38.78
CA SER A 244 -15.39 2.38 -39.43
C SER A 244 -14.48 3.06 -38.41
N LEU A 245 -13.33 2.46 -38.16
CA LEU A 245 -12.28 3.01 -37.29
C LEU A 245 -11.21 3.70 -38.13
N SER A 246 -10.65 4.78 -37.60
CA SER A 246 -9.40 5.34 -38.12
C SER A 246 -8.19 4.48 -37.69
N PRO A 247 -7.05 4.54 -38.41
CA PRO A 247 -5.85 3.79 -38.02
C PRO A 247 -5.41 4.05 -36.57
N GLN A 248 -5.56 5.29 -36.10
CA GLN A 248 -5.25 5.70 -34.73
C GLN A 248 -6.19 5.04 -33.70
N GLN A 249 -7.47 4.87 -34.05
CA GLN A 249 -8.43 4.18 -33.19
C GLN A 249 -8.21 2.67 -33.17
N GLU A 250 -7.79 2.07 -34.29
CA GLU A 250 -7.38 0.67 -34.34
C GLU A 250 -6.17 0.42 -33.45
N GLU A 251 -5.16 1.26 -33.55
CA GLU A 251 -3.96 1.20 -32.69
C GLU A 251 -4.31 1.40 -31.21
N LEU A 252 -5.09 2.43 -30.90
CA LEU A 252 -5.51 2.70 -29.52
C LEU A 252 -6.38 1.57 -28.96
N ASN A 253 -7.24 0.94 -29.77
CA ASN A 253 -8.01 -0.23 -29.34
C ASN A 253 -7.11 -1.43 -29.04
N SER A 254 -6.10 -1.67 -29.89
CA SER A 254 -5.09 -2.72 -29.65
C SER A 254 -4.37 -2.50 -28.31
N ILE A 255 -3.97 -1.26 -28.02
CA ILE A 255 -3.37 -0.89 -26.73
C ILE A 255 -4.36 -1.12 -25.57
N CYS A 256 -5.63 -0.71 -25.72
CA CYS A 256 -6.65 -0.95 -24.68
C CYS A 256 -6.83 -2.45 -24.38
N PHE A 257 -6.86 -3.29 -25.41
CA PHE A 257 -6.98 -4.74 -25.23
C PHE A 257 -5.76 -5.33 -24.51
N ALA A 258 -4.55 -4.89 -24.88
CA ALA A 258 -3.34 -5.29 -24.20
C ALA A 258 -3.35 -4.85 -22.72
N MET A 259 -3.78 -3.63 -22.43
CA MET A 259 -3.91 -3.15 -21.04
C MET A 259 -4.90 -4.01 -20.24
N LYS A 260 -6.08 -4.30 -20.79
CA LYS A 260 -7.13 -5.09 -20.13
C LYS A 260 -6.63 -6.48 -19.72
N GLN A 261 -5.80 -7.14 -20.53
CA GLN A 261 -5.26 -8.47 -20.25
C GLN A 261 -4.40 -8.51 -18.98
N ILE A 262 -3.74 -7.40 -18.64
CA ILE A 262 -2.79 -7.31 -17.51
C ILE A 262 -3.25 -6.35 -16.40
N ALA A 263 -4.41 -5.70 -16.55
CA ALA A 263 -4.95 -4.76 -15.58
C ALA A 263 -5.37 -5.43 -14.27
N ALA A 264 -5.84 -6.67 -14.30
CA ALA A 264 -6.32 -7.36 -13.11
C ALA A 264 -5.21 -7.54 -12.08
N ILE A 265 -5.45 -7.07 -10.85
CA ILE A 265 -4.53 -7.27 -9.74
C ILE A 265 -4.71 -8.70 -9.23
N ARG A 266 -3.60 -9.45 -9.17
CA ARG A 266 -3.62 -10.81 -8.64
C ARG A 266 -3.55 -10.73 -7.12
N PHE A 267 -4.51 -11.36 -6.47
CA PHE A 267 -4.55 -11.55 -5.02
C PHE A 267 -4.31 -13.03 -4.70
N SER A 268 -3.60 -13.30 -3.61
CA SER A 268 -3.60 -14.65 -3.06
C SER A 268 -4.88 -14.82 -2.23
N ALA A 269 -5.71 -15.81 -2.54
CA ALA A 269 -6.79 -16.21 -1.65
C ALA A 269 -6.25 -16.90 -0.38
N ASN A 270 -5.03 -17.46 -0.48
CA ASN A 270 -4.31 -18.18 0.58
C ASN A 270 -3.00 -17.46 0.89
N SER A 271 -3.06 -16.20 1.33
CA SER A 271 -1.92 -15.33 1.67
C SER A 271 -1.05 -15.81 2.83
N HIS A 272 -1.21 -17.07 3.26
CA HIS A 272 -0.62 -17.60 4.49
C HIS A 272 0.87 -17.95 4.37
N LEU A 273 1.41 -18.03 3.14
CA LEU A 273 2.83 -18.30 2.91
C LEU A 273 3.52 -17.10 2.24
N PRO A 274 4.54 -16.51 2.88
CA PRO A 274 5.28 -15.36 2.36
C PRO A 274 5.84 -15.55 0.94
N GLU A 275 6.27 -16.77 0.59
CA GLU A 275 6.84 -17.09 -0.73
C GLU A 275 5.82 -16.98 -1.87
N THR A 276 4.58 -17.41 -1.64
CA THR A 276 3.50 -17.27 -2.63
C THR A 276 3.14 -15.80 -2.83
N ALA A 277 3.14 -15.01 -1.75
CA ALA A 277 2.92 -13.57 -1.83
C ALA A 277 4.03 -12.87 -2.64
N ALA A 278 5.30 -13.23 -2.42
CA ALA A 278 6.43 -12.68 -3.16
C ALA A 278 6.33 -12.94 -4.67
N LYS A 279 5.97 -14.17 -5.08
CA LYS A 279 5.77 -14.51 -6.50
C LYS A 279 4.63 -13.71 -7.14
N ILE A 280 3.51 -13.53 -6.42
CA ILE A 280 2.37 -12.74 -6.90
C ILE A 280 2.76 -11.26 -7.03
N ASN A 281 3.47 -10.72 -6.04
CA ASN A 281 3.95 -9.33 -6.06
C ASN A 281 4.88 -9.09 -7.26
N ALA A 282 5.83 -9.99 -7.52
CA ALA A 282 6.71 -9.88 -8.68
C ALA A 282 5.95 -9.83 -10.02
N ILE A 283 4.89 -10.65 -10.17
CA ILE A 283 4.02 -10.61 -11.36
C ILE A 283 3.26 -9.29 -11.45
N ASN A 284 2.71 -8.85 -10.32
CA ASN A 284 1.96 -7.59 -10.23
C ASN A 284 2.85 -6.39 -10.58
N ASP A 285 4.09 -6.36 -10.09
CA ASP A 285 5.07 -5.30 -10.39
C ASP A 285 5.46 -5.30 -11.87
N ALA A 286 5.71 -6.48 -12.46
CA ALA A 286 5.98 -6.60 -13.88
C ALA A 286 4.79 -6.10 -14.73
N ASN A 287 3.56 -6.45 -14.36
CA ASN A 287 2.36 -5.98 -15.04
C ASN A 287 2.19 -4.46 -14.93
N GLN A 288 2.50 -3.86 -13.77
CA GLN A 288 2.46 -2.40 -13.60
C GLN A 288 3.39 -1.70 -14.59
N LEU A 289 4.64 -2.18 -14.73
CA LEU A 289 5.60 -1.60 -15.65
C LEU A 289 5.13 -1.71 -17.12
N VAL A 290 4.58 -2.86 -17.51
CA VAL A 290 4.03 -3.04 -18.86
C VAL A 290 2.83 -2.11 -19.10
N LEU A 291 1.91 -1.99 -18.13
CA LEU A 291 0.79 -1.05 -18.20
C LEU A 291 1.25 0.40 -18.32
N PHE A 292 2.27 0.79 -17.55
CA PHE A 292 2.82 2.12 -17.59
C PHE A 292 3.42 2.46 -18.96
N LYS A 293 4.11 1.50 -19.60
CA LYS A 293 4.59 1.62 -20.97
C LYS A 293 3.44 1.75 -21.97
N LEU A 294 2.38 0.95 -21.81
CA LEU A 294 1.18 1.04 -22.65
C LEU A 294 0.48 2.40 -22.49
N TRP A 295 0.44 2.96 -21.27
CA TRP A 295 -0.12 4.30 -21.03
C TRP A 295 0.67 5.39 -21.77
N ASN A 296 2.00 5.31 -21.76
CA ASN A 296 2.84 6.26 -22.50
C ASN A 296 2.66 6.16 -24.02
N LYS A 297 2.36 4.97 -24.56
CA LYS A 297 1.96 4.80 -25.97
C LYS A 297 0.54 5.29 -26.26
N ALA A 298 -0.40 5.05 -25.34
CA ALA A 298 -1.80 5.37 -25.52
C ALA A 298 -2.08 6.88 -25.45
N LEU A 299 -1.41 7.60 -24.55
CA LEU A 299 -1.74 8.98 -24.22
C LEU A 299 -1.74 9.93 -25.45
N PRO A 300 -0.72 9.92 -26.34
CA PRO A 300 -0.72 10.75 -27.55
C PRO A 300 -1.90 10.46 -28.49
N LEU A 301 -2.29 9.18 -28.62
CA LEU A 301 -3.44 8.75 -29.43
C LEU A 301 -4.77 9.14 -28.78
N LEU A 302 -4.85 8.98 -27.45
CA LEU A 302 -6.03 9.27 -26.64
C LEU A 302 -6.39 10.76 -26.68
N MET A 303 -5.39 11.64 -26.67
CA MET A 303 -5.60 13.10 -26.75
C MET A 303 -6.13 13.58 -28.11
N GLN A 304 -6.07 12.74 -29.14
CA GLN A 304 -6.66 13.00 -30.45
C GLN A 304 -8.11 12.53 -30.55
N GLN A 305 -8.61 11.86 -29.51
CA GLN A 305 -9.98 11.36 -29.44
C GLN A 305 -10.90 12.40 -28.84
N ARG A 306 -12.12 12.45 -29.38
CA ARG A 306 -13.08 13.52 -29.03
C ARG A 306 -13.82 13.28 -27.73
N PHE A 307 -14.05 12.02 -27.38
CA PHE A 307 -14.80 11.66 -26.19
C PHE A 307 -14.01 10.67 -25.35
N THR A 308 -13.48 11.19 -24.26
CA THR A 308 -12.86 10.39 -23.22
C THR A 308 -13.60 10.60 -21.91
N HIS A 309 -13.93 9.52 -21.22
CA HIS A 309 -14.65 9.58 -19.94
C HIS A 309 -13.86 8.88 -18.84
N TYR A 310 -13.99 9.36 -17.61
CA TYR A 310 -13.61 8.66 -16.40
C TYR A 310 -14.76 7.76 -15.95
N PHE A 311 -14.44 6.52 -15.60
CA PHE A 311 -15.37 5.56 -15.01
C PHE A 311 -14.74 4.94 -13.77
N TYR A 312 -15.35 5.21 -12.62
CA TYR A 312 -14.99 4.52 -11.39
C TYR A 312 -15.67 3.16 -11.37
N THR A 313 -14.90 2.09 -11.57
CA THR A 313 -15.45 0.78 -11.90
C THR A 313 -16.01 0.04 -10.68
N TYR A 314 -15.54 0.33 -9.47
CA TYR A 314 -15.76 -0.53 -8.29
C TYR A 314 -15.33 -1.99 -8.53
N GLY A 315 -14.29 -2.20 -9.35
CA GLY A 315 -13.73 -3.50 -9.75
C GLY A 315 -14.17 -3.99 -11.15
N LEU A 316 -13.41 -4.94 -11.70
CA LEU A 316 -13.58 -5.41 -13.10
C LEU A 316 -14.93 -6.04 -13.39
N ARG A 317 -15.63 -6.59 -12.39
CA ARG A 317 -16.95 -7.21 -12.58
C ARG A 317 -17.99 -6.27 -13.19
N ASN A 318 -17.85 -4.96 -12.95
CA ASN A 318 -18.77 -3.94 -13.44
C ASN A 318 -18.36 -3.39 -14.82
N VAL A 319 -17.25 -3.89 -15.37
CA VAL A 319 -16.77 -3.56 -16.71
C VAL A 319 -17.38 -4.54 -17.71
N SER A 320 -18.71 -4.54 -17.77
CA SER A 320 -19.50 -5.44 -18.62
C SER A 320 -20.76 -4.74 -19.14
N GLY A 321 -21.27 -5.19 -20.28
CA GLY A 321 -22.51 -4.67 -20.86
C GLY A 321 -22.46 -3.18 -21.23
N LYS A 322 -23.55 -2.48 -20.92
CA LYS A 322 -23.78 -1.07 -21.29
C LYS A 322 -23.31 -0.12 -20.18
N PRO A 323 -22.42 0.85 -20.47
CA PRO A 323 -22.03 1.86 -19.49
C PRO A 323 -23.22 2.70 -19.02
N VAL A 324 -23.31 2.91 -17.70
CA VAL A 324 -24.36 3.76 -17.10
C VAL A 324 -23.95 5.22 -17.23
N MET A 325 -24.83 6.04 -17.80
CA MET A 325 -24.52 7.44 -18.12
C MET A 325 -24.07 8.28 -16.92
N ARG A 326 -24.68 8.08 -15.74
CA ARG A 326 -24.34 8.85 -14.53
C ARG A 326 -22.91 8.60 -14.03
N ASP A 327 -22.35 7.43 -14.34
CA ASP A 327 -21.06 6.95 -13.85
C ASP A 327 -19.91 7.30 -14.82
N MET A 328 -20.25 7.79 -16.02
CA MET A 328 -19.30 8.21 -17.05
C MET A 328 -19.11 9.74 -16.98
N LYS A 329 -17.97 10.20 -16.46
CA LYS A 329 -17.66 11.64 -16.34
C LYS A 329 -16.72 12.06 -17.45
N LEU A 330 -16.95 13.18 -18.13
CA LEU A 330 -15.99 13.64 -19.14
C LEU A 330 -14.64 13.91 -18.47
N VAL A 331 -13.55 13.50 -19.12
CA VAL A 331 -12.19 13.61 -18.58
C VAL A 331 -11.24 14.12 -19.64
N GLU A 332 -10.25 14.89 -19.20
CA GLU A 332 -9.20 15.46 -20.03
C GLU A 332 -7.83 14.92 -19.58
N PHE A 333 -6.92 14.85 -20.55
CA PHE A 333 -5.53 14.46 -20.32
C PHE A 333 -4.62 15.57 -20.82
N ALA A 334 -3.51 15.74 -20.11
CA ALA A 334 -2.48 16.72 -20.41
C ALA A 334 -1.18 16.03 -20.84
N MET A 335 -0.50 16.63 -21.83
CA MET A 335 0.83 16.16 -22.25
C MET A 335 1.93 16.61 -21.29
N GLU A 336 1.67 17.67 -20.52
CA GLU A 336 2.60 18.18 -19.52
C GLU A 336 2.97 17.09 -18.51
N VAL A 337 4.27 16.98 -18.25
CA VAL A 337 4.80 16.02 -17.30
C VAL A 337 4.85 16.65 -15.90
N PRO A 338 4.26 16.01 -14.88
CA PRO A 338 4.45 16.42 -13.50
C PRO A 338 5.89 16.20 -13.03
N VAL A 339 6.46 17.21 -12.39
CA VAL A 339 7.80 17.15 -11.79
C VAL A 339 7.66 16.97 -10.28
N LEU A 340 8.28 15.91 -9.76
CA LEU A 340 8.33 15.63 -8.33
C LEU A 340 9.41 16.49 -7.66
N SER A 341 9.12 16.95 -6.45
CA SER A 341 10.05 17.66 -5.57
C SER A 341 9.73 17.33 -4.13
N PHE A 342 10.70 17.47 -3.24
CA PHE A 342 10.58 17.08 -1.84
C PHE A 342 10.95 18.23 -0.91
N ILE A 343 10.32 18.24 0.26
CA ILE A 343 10.66 19.15 1.35
C ILE A 343 10.87 18.30 2.59
N LEU A 344 12.09 18.31 3.13
CA LEU A 344 12.41 17.71 4.42
C LEU A 344 12.41 18.82 5.47
N LYS A 345 11.51 18.72 6.44
CA LYS A 345 11.39 19.66 7.57
C LYS A 345 11.84 19.02 8.87
N ASP A 346 12.50 19.80 9.72
CA ASP A 346 12.70 19.47 11.12
C ASP A 346 11.51 19.97 11.97
N GLU A 347 10.73 19.06 12.55
CA GLU A 347 9.57 19.35 13.39
C GLU A 347 9.88 19.15 14.89
N GLY A 348 11.15 19.18 15.28
CA GLY A 348 11.62 19.03 16.66
C GLY A 348 11.92 17.59 17.02
N ASP A 349 10.90 16.76 17.27
CA ASP A 349 11.07 15.36 17.71
C ASP A 349 11.15 14.36 16.54
N TYR A 350 10.76 14.80 15.34
CA TYR A 350 10.74 14.01 14.12
C TYR A 350 11.06 14.89 12.90
N TYR A 351 11.49 14.27 11.82
CA TYR A 351 11.55 14.89 10.50
C TYR A 351 10.27 14.61 9.72
N GLU A 352 9.84 15.55 8.89
CA GLU A 352 8.74 15.37 7.95
C GLU A 352 9.23 15.52 6.51
N LEU A 353 9.17 14.44 5.73
CA LEU A 353 9.45 14.44 4.29
C LEU A 353 8.12 14.57 3.53
N LEU A 354 7.93 15.69 2.84
CA LEU A 354 6.76 15.98 2.02
C LEU A 354 7.06 15.76 0.54
N LEU A 355 6.16 15.07 -0.17
CA LEU A 355 6.17 15.01 -1.63
C LEU A 355 5.33 16.16 -2.20
N LYS A 356 5.88 16.85 -3.19
CA LYS A 356 5.24 17.96 -3.92
C LYS A 356 5.35 17.71 -5.42
N LEU A 357 4.26 17.96 -6.15
CA LEU A 357 4.24 17.83 -7.61
C LEU A 357 4.00 19.19 -8.25
N ARG A 358 4.76 19.52 -9.29
CA ARG A 358 4.59 20.75 -10.06
C ARG A 358 4.30 20.42 -11.52
N VAL A 359 3.42 21.20 -12.14
CA VAL A 359 3.20 21.18 -13.60
C VAL A 359 3.40 22.60 -14.10
N LYS A 360 4.31 22.79 -15.07
CA LYS A 360 4.68 24.12 -15.60
C LYS A 360 5.00 25.13 -14.48
N GLY A 361 5.69 24.69 -13.43
CA GLY A 361 6.06 25.51 -12.26
C GLY A 361 4.95 25.72 -11.23
N LYS A 362 3.67 25.43 -11.54
CA LYS A 362 2.56 25.51 -10.59
C LYS A 362 2.53 24.27 -9.70
N LEU A 363 2.44 24.45 -8.38
CA LEU A 363 2.23 23.37 -7.43
C LEU A 363 0.82 22.78 -7.58
N LEU A 364 0.73 21.45 -7.66
CA LEU A 364 -0.53 20.72 -7.63
C LEU A 364 -0.93 20.40 -6.18
N GLU A 365 -2.18 20.69 -5.85
CA GLU A 365 -2.82 20.16 -4.65
C GLU A 365 -3.33 18.75 -4.95
N LEU A 366 -2.67 17.73 -4.43
CA LEU A 366 -3.03 16.35 -4.72
C LEU A 366 -4.21 15.88 -3.86
N ASN A 367 -5.03 15.01 -4.42
CA ASN A 367 -6.11 14.32 -3.72
C ASN A 367 -5.66 12.90 -3.34
N THR A 368 -5.88 12.50 -2.09
CA THR A 368 -5.66 11.12 -1.63
C THR A 368 -6.77 10.16 -2.04
N ASP A 369 -7.97 10.68 -2.29
CA ASP A 369 -9.18 9.87 -2.47
C ASP A 369 -9.34 9.33 -3.90
N GLN A 370 -8.47 9.76 -4.82
CA GLN A 370 -8.49 9.37 -6.23
C GLN A 370 -7.09 8.96 -6.71
N PRO A 371 -6.52 7.87 -6.19
CA PRO A 371 -5.24 7.40 -6.67
C PRO A 371 -5.36 6.89 -8.11
N GLY A 372 -4.53 7.43 -9.01
CA GLY A 372 -4.46 7.00 -10.41
C GLY A 372 -3.22 6.16 -10.74
N LEU A 373 -2.48 5.70 -9.71
CA LEU A 373 -1.18 5.00 -9.79
C LEU A 373 -0.17 5.69 -10.71
N PHE A 374 -0.28 5.45 -12.02
CA PHE A 374 0.51 6.06 -13.08
C PHE A 374 0.15 7.53 -13.34
N LEU A 375 -1.08 7.92 -13.00
CA LEU A 375 -1.62 9.24 -13.26
C LEU A 375 -1.94 10.00 -11.98
N VAL A 376 -1.85 11.31 -12.06
CA VAL A 376 -2.20 12.24 -10.98
C VAL A 376 -3.18 13.30 -11.48
N CYS A 377 -4.03 13.79 -10.59
CA CYS A 377 -4.91 14.93 -10.84
C CYS A 377 -4.84 15.94 -9.68
N GLU A 378 -5.18 17.19 -9.98
CA GLU A 378 -5.31 18.24 -8.97
C GLU A 378 -6.66 18.11 -8.27
N ARG A 379 -6.73 18.31 -6.96
CA ARG A 379 -7.96 18.24 -6.16
C ARG A 379 -9.04 19.19 -6.68
N SER A 380 -8.67 20.39 -7.12
CA SER A 380 -9.59 21.36 -7.72
C SER A 380 -10.03 21.01 -9.14
N LYS A 381 -9.33 20.09 -9.81
CA LYS A 381 -9.59 19.62 -11.19
C LYS A 381 -9.52 18.09 -11.26
N PRO A 382 -10.46 17.37 -10.61
CA PRO A 382 -10.40 15.92 -10.44
C PRO A 382 -10.56 15.11 -11.74
N TYR A 383 -10.85 15.79 -12.86
CA TYR A 383 -11.00 15.18 -14.18
C TYR A 383 -9.97 15.66 -15.20
N LEU A 384 -8.90 16.34 -14.75
CA LEU A 384 -7.72 16.63 -15.57
C LEU A 384 -6.55 15.78 -15.06
N TRP A 385 -6.12 14.83 -15.88
CA TRP A 385 -5.11 13.85 -15.51
C TRP A 385 -3.78 14.08 -16.21
N TYR A 386 -2.71 13.86 -15.47
CA TYR A 386 -1.33 13.95 -15.94
C TYR A 386 -0.66 12.59 -15.74
N LEU A 387 -0.05 12.07 -16.79
CA LEU A 387 0.71 10.81 -16.75
C LEU A 387 2.14 11.09 -16.29
N LEU A 388 2.60 10.38 -15.26
CA LEU A 388 3.99 10.43 -14.77
C LEU A 388 4.95 9.88 -15.84
N GLU A 389 6.24 10.25 -15.78
CA GLU A 389 7.18 9.93 -16.87
C GLU A 389 8.11 8.75 -16.58
N ALA A 390 8.38 8.43 -15.32
CA ALA A 390 9.25 7.32 -14.92
C ALA A 390 8.56 6.31 -14.00
N GLU A 391 9.09 5.08 -13.98
CA GLU A 391 8.63 4.02 -13.07
C GLU A 391 8.78 4.44 -11.60
N MET A 392 9.93 5.04 -11.28
CA MET A 392 10.20 5.56 -9.95
C MET A 392 9.18 6.63 -9.53
N ASP A 393 8.75 7.50 -10.46
CA ASP A 393 7.80 8.57 -10.16
C ASP A 393 6.47 8.00 -9.64
N TYR A 394 5.89 7.03 -10.34
CA TYR A 394 4.59 6.47 -9.95
C TYR A 394 4.71 5.63 -8.67
N LYS A 395 5.83 4.93 -8.45
CA LYS A 395 6.08 4.21 -7.20
C LYS A 395 6.18 5.16 -6.01
N LEU A 396 6.90 6.27 -6.17
CA LEU A 396 7.00 7.31 -5.14
C LEU A 396 5.63 7.94 -4.89
N VAL A 397 4.93 8.40 -5.92
CA VAL A 397 3.60 9.02 -5.78
C VAL A 397 2.61 8.07 -5.11
N TRP A 398 2.59 6.79 -5.50
CA TRP A 398 1.73 5.77 -4.90
C TRP A 398 2.07 5.48 -3.44
N PHE A 399 3.36 5.40 -3.10
CA PHE A 399 3.78 5.25 -1.70
C PHE A 399 3.35 6.45 -0.86
N PHE A 400 3.62 7.67 -1.34
CA PHE A 400 3.30 8.89 -0.62
C PHE A 400 1.79 9.16 -0.52
N SER A 401 0.98 8.77 -1.51
CA SER A 401 -0.49 8.96 -1.44
C SER A 401 -1.11 8.21 -0.27
N ARG A 402 -0.57 7.04 0.09
CA ARG A 402 -1.01 6.21 1.23
C ARG A 402 -0.72 6.83 2.59
N VAL A 403 0.17 7.82 2.63
CA VAL A 403 0.57 8.54 3.84
C VAL A 403 0.22 10.03 3.78
N ASN A 404 -0.74 10.38 2.92
CA ASN A 404 -1.22 11.75 2.73
C ASN A 404 -0.09 12.72 2.28
N PHE A 405 0.76 12.22 1.39
CA PHE A 405 1.91 12.90 0.78
C PHE A 405 2.96 13.42 1.77
N ARG A 406 3.01 12.84 2.97
CA ARG A 406 4.04 13.12 3.99
C ARG A 406 4.44 11.86 4.75
N VAL A 407 5.74 11.68 4.92
CA VAL A 407 6.32 10.65 5.79
C VAL A 407 6.95 11.33 6.99
N GLN A 408 6.59 10.89 8.17
CA GLN A 408 7.06 11.43 9.43
C GLN A 408 7.98 10.43 10.10
N VAL A 409 9.20 10.83 10.39
CA VAL A 409 10.28 9.94 10.82
C VAL A 409 10.81 10.43 12.16
N PRO A 410 10.57 9.72 13.28
CA PRO A 410 11.22 10.04 14.55
C PRO A 410 12.73 10.19 14.38
N LYS A 411 13.32 11.21 15.01
CA LYS A 411 14.75 11.53 14.80
C LYS A 411 15.69 10.36 15.12
N GLY A 412 15.32 9.54 16.11
CA GLY A 412 16.06 8.33 16.47
C GLY A 412 16.20 7.30 15.36
N TYR A 413 15.33 7.33 14.34
CA TYR A 413 15.39 6.39 13.21
C TYR A 413 16.07 6.97 11.97
N TYR A 414 16.13 8.30 11.87
CA TYR A 414 16.41 8.95 10.60
C TYR A 414 17.77 8.54 10.03
N ARG A 415 18.83 8.71 10.82
CA ARG A 415 20.22 8.49 10.37
C ARG A 415 20.46 7.05 9.92
N GLU A 416 19.91 6.08 10.64
CA GLU A 416 20.17 4.66 10.38
C GLU A 416 19.27 4.09 9.28
N PHE A 417 17.98 4.48 9.25
CA PHE A 417 16.97 3.79 8.45
C PHE A 417 16.37 4.62 7.30
N PHE A 418 16.54 5.95 7.30
CA PHE A 418 15.81 6.82 6.36
C PHE A 418 16.69 7.79 5.58
N GLU A 419 17.83 8.22 6.13
CA GLU A 419 18.73 9.20 5.52
C GLU A 419 19.18 8.76 4.12
N ARG A 420 19.59 7.50 3.97
CA ARG A 420 19.99 6.92 2.67
C ARG A 420 18.87 6.96 1.63
N PHE A 421 17.62 6.82 2.04
CA PHE A 421 16.48 6.95 1.14
C PHE A 421 16.33 8.40 0.68
N VAL A 422 16.43 9.37 1.59
CA VAL A 422 16.38 10.81 1.24
C VAL A 422 17.55 11.20 0.32
N GLU A 423 18.75 10.69 0.57
CA GLU A 423 19.91 10.89 -0.29
C GLU A 423 19.69 10.28 -1.68
N GLY A 424 19.13 9.07 -1.75
CA GLY A 424 18.77 8.42 -3.02
C GLY A 424 17.74 9.23 -3.81
N VAL A 425 16.69 9.73 -3.15
CA VAL A 425 15.74 10.67 -3.74
C VAL A 425 16.45 11.95 -4.23
N GLY A 426 17.37 12.50 -3.44
CA GLY A 426 18.11 13.71 -3.76
C GLY A 426 19.05 13.60 -4.97
N LYS A 427 19.36 12.39 -5.44
CA LYS A 427 20.11 12.18 -6.70
C LYS A 427 19.28 12.50 -7.94
N TRP A 428 17.95 12.36 -7.84
CA TRP A 428 17.04 12.42 -9.00
C TRP A 428 16.04 13.57 -8.91
N TYR A 429 15.75 14.08 -7.71
CA TYR A 429 14.75 15.12 -7.48
C TYR A 429 15.27 16.25 -6.60
N GLU A 430 14.68 17.43 -6.73
CA GLU A 430 14.93 18.55 -5.82
C GLU A 430 14.47 18.18 -4.40
N VAL A 431 15.38 18.24 -3.42
CA VAL A 431 15.07 18.07 -1.99
C VAL A 431 15.44 19.35 -1.25
N LYS A 432 14.44 20.15 -0.87
CA LYS A 432 14.64 21.32 -0.01
C LYS A 432 14.72 20.87 1.44
N ARG A 433 15.77 21.26 2.15
CA ARG A 433 15.92 21.05 3.60
C ARG A 433 15.57 22.35 4.32
N GLY A 434 14.71 22.28 5.33
CA GLY A 434 14.19 23.43 6.05
C GLY A 434 13.98 23.18 7.52
#